data_AF-A0A6A5E0S3-F1
#
_entry.id   AF-A0A6A5E0S3-F1
#
_cell.length_a   1.000
_cell.length_b   1.000
_cell.length_c   1.000
_cell.angle_alpha   90.00
_cell.angle_beta   90.00
_cell.angle_gamma   90.00
#
_symmetry.space_group_name_H-M   'P 1'
#
loop_
_entity.id
_entity.type
_entity.pdbx_description
1 polymer ?
#
loop_
_entity_poly.entity_id
_entity_poly.type
_entity_poly.pdbx_seq_one_letter_code
_entity_poly.pdbx_strand_id
1 'polypeptide(L)'
;MAQWCQLQMLDCKYLEQVDQLYDDSFPMDIRQYLSKWIESIDWDTVAIQDSLATIRFHDLLAQLDDQHSRFALENNFLLQHNIRKIKRNLQDRFQEDPVHMAMIISRNLKEEQKILECAKSTEQEGEGMVSAMVVEKQKLDNKVKEIKDRVQVADQNIKTLEDVQDEYDFKVNTLKNRENEMNSMTPKELEKEKMTVGRMCFELKAKRQDVVTQLTDLLNVAQALLSDLISEELPEWKQRQQIACIGGPPNACVDQLQNWFTAVAESLQQVRQHLKKLQELEQKFTYDNDPITQKKAYLEARALDLLKNLLSK
;
A
#
# COMPACT_ATOMS: atom_id res chain seq x y z
N MET A 1 16.10 -18.68 19.32
CA MET A 1 15.08 -17.62 19.17
C MET A 1 14.28 -17.60 20.45
N ALA A 2 14.08 -16.43 21.08
CA ALA A 2 13.33 -16.33 22.33
C ALA A 2 11.90 -16.87 22.15
N GLN A 3 11.32 -17.49 23.17
CA GLN A 3 9.93 -17.99 23.18
C GLN A 3 8.97 -16.86 22.83
N TRP A 4 9.23 -15.65 23.35
CA TRP A 4 8.45 -14.46 23.03
C TRP A 4 8.39 -14.15 21.54
N CYS A 5 9.52 -14.24 20.85
CA CYS A 5 9.55 -13.99 19.41
C CYS A 5 8.74 -15.04 18.63
N GLN A 6 8.64 -16.28 19.13
CA GLN A 6 7.83 -17.31 18.48
C GLN A 6 6.34 -17.02 18.65
N LEU A 7 5.92 -16.58 19.83
CA LEU A 7 4.52 -16.19 20.10
C LEU A 7 4.07 -15.04 19.21
N GLN A 8 4.93 -14.04 19.01
CA GLN A 8 4.62 -12.87 18.17
C GLN A 8 4.40 -13.19 16.69
N MET A 9 4.76 -14.39 16.23
CA MET A 9 4.51 -14.84 14.86
C MET A 9 3.21 -15.63 14.70
N LEU A 10 2.48 -15.89 15.80
CA LEU A 10 1.24 -16.66 15.74
C LEU A 10 0.07 -15.81 15.22
N ASP A 11 -0.97 -16.48 14.73
CA ASP A 11 -2.24 -15.86 14.34
C ASP A 11 -2.90 -15.07 15.48
N CYS A 12 -3.74 -14.10 15.12
CA CYS A 12 -4.44 -13.23 16.07
C CYS A 12 -5.21 -13.99 17.17
N LYS A 13 -5.82 -15.13 16.85
CA LYS A 13 -6.55 -15.99 17.81
C LYS A 13 -5.67 -16.54 18.95
N TYR A 14 -4.37 -16.72 18.70
CA TYR A 14 -3.42 -17.14 19.74
C TYR A 14 -2.83 -15.93 20.45
N LEU A 15 -2.62 -14.82 19.74
CA LEU A 15 -2.19 -13.57 20.37
C LEU A 15 -3.22 -13.04 21.37
N GLU A 16 -4.52 -13.20 21.12
CA GLU A 16 -5.58 -12.88 22.09
C GLU A 16 -5.50 -13.75 23.35
N GLN A 17 -5.10 -15.02 23.23
CA GLN A 17 -4.86 -15.88 24.40
C GLN A 17 -3.62 -15.42 25.18
N VAL A 18 -2.57 -14.97 24.48
CA VAL A 18 -1.38 -14.39 25.13
C VAL A 18 -1.74 -13.10 25.86
N ASP A 19 -2.55 -12.23 25.26
CA ASP A 19 -3.00 -10.96 25.88
C ASP A 19 -3.72 -11.22 27.22
N GLN A 20 -4.58 -12.25 27.27
CA GLN A 20 -5.29 -12.64 28.50
C GLN A 20 -4.38 -13.14 29.64
N LEU A 21 -3.11 -13.48 29.37
CA LEU A 21 -2.15 -13.89 30.41
C LEU A 21 -1.54 -12.71 31.16
N TYR A 22 -1.58 -11.51 30.58
CA TYR A 22 -0.87 -10.34 31.09
C TYR A 22 -1.85 -9.24 31.50
N ASP A 23 -1.80 -8.86 32.77
CA ASP A 23 -2.64 -7.82 33.34
C ASP A 23 -1.79 -6.86 34.21
N ASP A 24 -2.46 -6.00 34.99
CA ASP A 24 -1.79 -5.06 35.90
C ASP A 24 -1.00 -5.74 37.04
N SER A 25 -1.13 -7.06 37.23
CA SER A 25 -0.34 -7.82 38.20
C SER A 25 1.07 -8.09 37.66
N PHE A 26 1.21 -8.46 36.39
CA PHE A 26 2.50 -8.61 35.73
C PHE A 26 2.41 -8.08 34.29
N PRO A 27 2.78 -6.80 34.06
CA PRO A 27 2.63 -6.15 32.76
C PRO A 27 3.38 -6.83 31.60
N MET A 28 2.72 -6.91 30.43
CA MET A 28 3.29 -7.44 29.19
C MET A 28 4.55 -6.68 28.73
N ASP A 29 4.68 -5.40 29.06
CA ASP A 29 5.88 -4.61 28.80
C ASP A 29 7.15 -5.25 29.40
N ILE A 30 7.05 -5.80 30.62
CA ILE A 30 8.17 -6.49 31.27
C ILE A 30 8.53 -7.73 30.46
N ARG A 31 7.51 -8.52 30.10
CA ARG A 31 7.66 -9.72 29.28
C ARG A 31 8.33 -9.43 27.94
N GLN A 32 7.93 -8.34 27.27
CA GLN A 32 8.46 -7.88 25.98
C GLN A 32 9.93 -7.47 26.10
N TYR A 33 10.25 -6.51 26.97
CA TYR A 33 11.57 -5.87 27.01
C TYR A 33 12.63 -6.73 27.70
N LEU A 34 12.22 -7.60 28.63
CA LEU A 34 13.11 -8.48 29.38
C LEU A 34 12.95 -9.95 29.00
N SER A 35 12.31 -10.25 27.87
CA SER A 35 12.04 -11.61 27.38
C SER A 35 13.21 -12.58 27.51
N LYS A 36 14.39 -12.20 26.97
CA LYS A 36 15.59 -13.03 27.03
C LYS A 36 16.09 -13.30 28.45
N TRP A 37 15.99 -12.31 29.33
CA TRP A 37 16.44 -12.44 30.72
C TRP A 37 15.47 -13.33 31.50
N ILE A 38 14.17 -13.07 31.38
CA ILE A 38 13.11 -13.87 31.99
C ILE A 38 13.22 -15.33 31.58
N GLU A 39 13.36 -15.61 30.28
CA GLU A 39 13.45 -16.98 29.75
C GLU A 39 14.75 -17.71 30.14
N SER A 40 15.77 -16.98 30.63
CA SER A 40 17.04 -17.58 31.08
C SER A 40 17.02 -18.11 32.52
N ILE A 41 15.93 -17.85 33.26
CA ILE A 41 15.81 -18.16 34.68
C ILE A 41 14.87 -19.35 34.88
N ASP A 42 15.27 -20.27 35.75
CA ASP A 42 14.42 -21.36 36.21
C ASP A 42 13.42 -20.87 37.28
N TRP A 43 12.31 -20.29 36.82
CA TRP A 43 11.28 -19.73 37.71
C TRP A 43 10.56 -20.77 38.56
N ASP A 44 10.60 -22.07 38.20
CA ASP A 44 10.02 -23.14 39.03
C ASP A 44 10.81 -23.31 40.32
N THR A 45 12.14 -23.28 40.24
CA THR A 45 13.00 -23.32 41.44
C THR A 45 12.88 -22.03 42.25
N VAL A 46 12.80 -20.87 41.57
CA VAL A 46 12.63 -19.56 42.24
C VAL A 46 11.32 -19.49 43.02
N ALA A 47 10.22 -20.05 42.49
CA ALA A 47 8.91 -20.06 43.13
C ALA A 47 8.81 -20.91 44.40
N ILE A 48 9.84 -21.70 44.74
CA ILE A 48 9.87 -22.57 45.92
C ILE A 48 10.87 -22.05 46.96
N GLN A 49 11.80 -21.18 46.56
CA GLN A 49 12.91 -20.70 47.40
C GLN A 49 12.80 -19.20 47.67
N ASP A 50 12.38 -18.82 48.87
CA ASP A 50 12.13 -17.44 49.28
C ASP A 50 13.34 -16.49 49.11
N SER A 51 14.53 -16.95 49.53
CA SER A 51 15.77 -16.17 49.38
C SER A 51 16.16 -15.97 47.92
N LEU A 52 15.97 -16.98 47.08
CA LEU A 52 16.24 -16.90 45.65
C LEU A 52 15.22 -16.01 44.94
N ALA A 53 13.95 -16.08 45.32
CA ALA A 53 12.89 -15.19 44.83
C ALA A 53 13.19 -13.73 45.15
N THR A 54 13.64 -13.45 46.38
CA THR A 54 14.04 -12.10 46.79
C THR A 54 15.21 -11.59 45.95
N ILE A 55 16.23 -12.42 45.70
CA ILE A 55 17.38 -12.04 44.85
C ILE A 55 16.89 -11.75 43.42
N ARG A 56 16.10 -12.65 42.83
CA ARG A 56 15.61 -12.49 41.44
C ARG A 56 14.67 -11.32 41.27
N PHE A 57 13.91 -10.97 42.30
CA PHE A 57 13.10 -9.76 42.30
C PHE A 57 13.95 -8.49 42.22
N HIS A 58 15.01 -8.39 43.02
CA HIS A 58 15.92 -7.25 42.94
C HIS A 58 16.71 -7.21 41.62
N ASP A 59 17.09 -8.37 41.09
CA ASP A 59 17.68 -8.48 39.75
C ASP A 59 16.72 -7.94 38.67
N LEU A 60 15.43 -8.27 38.75
CA LEU A 60 14.41 -7.76 37.84
C LEU A 60 14.30 -6.23 37.91
N LEU A 61 14.30 -5.66 39.12
CA LEU A 61 14.27 -4.21 39.30
C LEU A 61 15.50 -3.53 38.68
N ALA A 62 16.67 -4.15 38.79
CA ALA A 62 17.90 -3.67 38.15
C ALA A 62 17.82 -3.75 36.62
N GLN A 63 17.26 -4.83 36.07
CA GLN A 63 17.01 -4.94 34.62
C GLN A 63 16.07 -3.83 34.11
N LEU A 64 15.08 -3.43 34.91
CA LEU A 64 14.20 -2.31 34.56
C LEU A 64 14.92 -0.95 34.60
N ASP A 65 15.89 -0.75 35.50
CA ASP A 65 16.73 0.45 35.52
C ASP A 65 17.64 0.54 34.30
N ASP A 66 18.21 -0.60 33.89
CA ASP A 66 19.00 -0.69 32.67
C ASP A 66 18.15 -0.36 31.44
N GLN A 67 16.92 -0.89 31.35
CA GLN A 67 16.02 -0.57 30.26
C GLN A 67 15.55 0.89 30.27
N HIS A 68 15.27 1.45 31.45
CA HIS A 68 14.97 2.88 31.58
C HIS A 68 16.12 3.74 31.04
N SER A 69 17.37 3.36 31.32
CA SER A 69 18.57 4.04 30.82
C SER A 69 18.70 3.94 29.30
N ARG A 70 18.37 2.79 28.71
CA ARG A 70 18.33 2.62 27.24
C ARG A 70 17.28 3.52 26.60
N PHE A 71 16.06 3.57 27.14
CA PHE A 71 15.03 4.48 26.64
C PHE A 71 15.39 5.96 26.82
N ALA A 72 16.17 6.30 27.85
CA ALA A 72 16.72 7.65 28.03
C ALA A 72 17.67 8.02 26.88
N LEU A 73 18.55 7.11 26.47
CA LEU A 73 19.48 7.31 25.34
C LEU A 73 18.73 7.48 24.01
N GLU A 74 17.62 6.76 23.84
CA GLU A 74 16.75 6.85 22.66
C GLU A 74 15.80 8.07 22.68
N ASN A 75 15.83 8.89 23.75
CA ASN A 75 14.90 9.99 24.00
C ASN A 75 13.41 9.58 23.95
N ASN A 76 13.10 8.31 24.29
CA ASN A 76 11.73 7.81 24.26
C ASN A 76 11.01 8.10 25.58
N PHE A 77 10.47 9.32 25.69
CA PHE A 77 9.81 9.80 26.91
C PHE A 77 8.65 8.90 27.38
N LEU A 78 7.85 8.39 26.44
CA LEU A 78 6.70 7.54 26.75
C LEU A 78 7.15 6.23 27.41
N LEU A 79 8.09 5.52 26.80
CA LEU A 79 8.58 4.24 27.34
C LEU A 79 9.34 4.44 28.65
N GLN A 80 10.07 5.54 28.79
CA GLN A 80 10.74 5.89 30.03
C GLN A 80 9.73 6.10 31.18
N HIS A 81 8.65 6.85 30.92
CA HIS A 81 7.56 7.04 31.88
C HIS A 81 6.89 5.71 32.25
N ASN A 82 6.59 4.87 31.26
CA ASN A 82 5.93 3.58 31.46
C ASN A 82 6.79 2.63 32.30
N ILE A 83 8.07 2.44 31.98
CA ILE A 83 8.97 1.60 32.79
C ILE A 83 9.08 2.10 34.23
N ARG A 84 9.15 3.43 34.44
CA ARG A 84 9.18 3.99 35.81
C ARG A 84 7.89 3.71 36.58
N LYS A 85 6.73 3.72 35.91
CA LYS A 85 5.44 3.36 36.52
C LYS A 85 5.38 1.86 36.82
N ILE A 86 5.77 1.01 35.88
CA ILE A 86 5.80 -0.45 36.02
C ILE A 86 6.72 -0.86 37.19
N LYS A 87 7.93 -0.30 37.27
CA LYS A 87 8.86 -0.59 38.36
C LYS A 87 8.25 -0.28 39.74
N ARG A 88 7.63 0.89 39.90
CA ARG A 88 6.93 1.26 41.15
C ARG A 88 5.81 0.29 41.48
N ASN A 89 4.97 -0.04 40.50
CA ASN A 89 3.88 -0.99 40.70
C ASN A 89 4.36 -2.39 41.12
N LEU A 90 5.47 -2.87 40.54
CA LEU A 90 6.09 -4.14 40.94
C LEU A 90 6.62 -4.10 42.38
N GLN A 91 7.27 -3.00 42.76
CA GLN A 91 7.75 -2.79 44.12
C GLN A 91 6.59 -2.83 45.11
N ASP A 92 5.55 -2.04 44.87
CA ASP A 92 4.38 -1.97 45.76
C ASP A 92 3.65 -3.32 45.90
N ARG A 93 3.66 -4.17 44.86
CA ARG A 93 2.94 -5.45 44.86
C ARG A 93 3.74 -6.64 45.38
N PHE A 94 5.04 -6.74 45.06
CA PHE A 94 5.81 -7.98 45.26
C PHE A 94 7.02 -7.82 46.17
N GLN A 95 7.32 -6.63 46.67
CA GLN A 95 8.47 -6.43 47.56
C GLN A 95 8.36 -7.25 48.86
N GLU A 96 7.14 -7.44 49.37
CA GLU A 96 6.88 -8.24 50.58
C GLU A 96 6.62 -9.72 50.27
N ASP A 97 6.32 -10.07 49.00
CA ASP A 97 6.14 -11.46 48.56
C ASP A 97 6.72 -11.69 47.14
N PRO A 98 8.06 -11.78 47.03
CA PRO A 98 8.74 -12.07 45.76
C PRO A 98 8.43 -13.46 45.19
N VAL A 99 8.04 -14.40 46.06
CA VAL A 99 7.73 -15.78 45.66
C VAL A 99 6.46 -15.80 44.81
N HIS A 100 5.44 -15.02 45.19
CA HIS A 100 4.22 -14.90 44.38
C HIS A 100 4.50 -14.37 42.97
N MET A 101 5.39 -13.40 42.81
CA MET A 101 5.83 -12.94 41.49
C MET A 101 6.44 -14.07 40.66
N ALA A 102 7.35 -14.86 41.27
CA ALA A 102 7.98 -15.98 40.59
C ALA A 102 6.97 -17.04 40.14
N MET A 103 5.92 -17.29 40.94
CA MET A 103 4.80 -18.17 40.55
C MET A 103 4.05 -17.64 39.33
N ILE A 104 3.76 -16.33 39.29
CA ILE A 104 3.08 -15.70 38.14
C ILE A 104 3.92 -15.86 36.88
N ILE A 105 5.23 -15.54 36.94
CA ILE A 105 6.13 -15.64 35.80
C ILE A 105 6.22 -17.10 35.31
N SER A 106 6.44 -18.06 36.22
CA SER A 106 6.49 -19.49 35.86
C SER A 106 5.19 -19.95 35.18
N ARG A 107 4.03 -19.61 35.76
CA ARG A 107 2.73 -19.95 35.20
C ARG A 107 2.55 -19.36 33.81
N ASN A 108 2.83 -18.07 33.62
CA ASN A 108 2.64 -17.40 32.34
C ASN A 108 3.54 -18.02 31.25
N LEU A 109 4.81 -18.31 31.55
CA LEU A 109 5.72 -18.99 30.60
C LEU A 109 5.24 -20.40 30.21
N LYS A 110 4.64 -21.15 31.15
CA LYS A 110 4.06 -22.47 30.88
C LYS A 110 2.80 -22.39 30.02
N GLU A 111 1.92 -21.42 30.28
CA GLU A 111 0.73 -21.22 29.45
C GLU A 111 1.11 -20.76 28.03
N GLU A 112 2.10 -19.87 27.90
CA GLU A 112 2.68 -19.50 26.61
C GLU A 112 3.19 -20.72 25.81
N GLN A 113 3.85 -21.66 26.49
CA GLN A 113 4.35 -22.89 25.86
C GLN A 113 3.19 -23.76 25.34
N LYS A 114 2.09 -23.87 26.10
CA LYS A 114 0.89 -24.57 25.66
C LYS A 114 0.24 -23.92 24.44
N ILE A 115 0.17 -22.58 24.42
CA ILE A 115 -0.36 -21.83 23.26
C ILE A 115 0.46 -22.16 22.01
N LEU A 116 1.80 -22.19 22.10
CA LEU A 116 2.68 -22.56 21.00
C LEU A 116 2.45 -24.01 20.53
N GLU A 117 2.23 -24.94 21.45
CA GLU A 117 1.92 -26.34 21.11
C GLU A 117 0.56 -26.47 20.42
N CYS A 118 -0.46 -25.76 20.90
CA CYS A 118 -1.78 -25.71 20.28
C CYS A 118 -1.74 -25.12 18.86
N ALA A 119 -0.94 -24.07 18.64
CA ALA A 119 -0.78 -23.44 17.33
C ALA A 119 -0.17 -24.40 16.29
N LYS A 120 0.94 -25.05 16.64
CA LYS A 120 1.61 -26.05 15.78
C LYS A 120 0.69 -27.21 15.40
N SER A 121 -0.24 -27.56 16.28
CA SER A 121 -1.20 -28.64 16.04
C SER A 121 -2.32 -28.25 15.06
N THR A 122 -2.63 -26.95 14.97
CA THR A 122 -3.76 -26.43 14.18
C THR A 122 -3.33 -25.96 12.78
N GLU A 123 -2.08 -25.52 12.61
CA GLU A 123 -1.52 -25.09 11.32
C GLU A 123 -1.57 -26.19 10.24
N GLN A 124 -1.65 -27.47 10.62
CA GLN A 124 -1.77 -28.58 9.67
C GLN A 124 -3.12 -28.67 8.93
N GLU A 125 -4.16 -27.93 9.34
CA GLU A 125 -5.52 -28.06 8.77
C GLU A 125 -6.08 -26.77 8.10
N GLY A 126 -5.45 -25.60 8.27
CA GLY A 126 -6.08 -24.29 7.99
C GLY A 126 -5.46 -23.40 6.89
N GLU A 127 -4.29 -23.72 6.34
CA GLU A 127 -3.50 -22.77 5.51
C GLU A 127 -4.13 -22.35 4.16
N GLY A 128 -5.15 -23.09 3.66
CA GLY A 128 -5.66 -22.90 2.30
C GLY A 128 -6.48 -21.63 2.04
N MET A 129 -7.27 -21.16 3.02
CA MET A 129 -8.30 -20.13 2.76
C MET A 129 -7.78 -18.69 2.88
N VAL A 130 -6.87 -18.44 3.82
CA VAL A 130 -6.30 -17.09 4.03
C VAL A 130 -5.32 -16.73 2.90
N SER A 131 -4.56 -17.71 2.41
CA SER A 131 -3.63 -17.53 1.30
C SER A 131 -4.33 -17.09 0.00
N ALA A 132 -5.50 -17.66 -0.31
CA ALA A 132 -6.27 -17.31 -1.51
C ALA A 132 -6.76 -15.86 -1.49
N MET A 133 -7.33 -15.40 -0.36
CA MET A 133 -7.83 -14.02 -0.22
C MET A 133 -6.71 -12.98 -0.32
N VAL A 134 -5.54 -13.26 0.27
CA VAL A 134 -4.35 -12.37 0.16
C VAL A 134 -3.87 -12.29 -1.29
N VAL A 135 -3.88 -13.41 -2.02
CA VAL A 135 -3.47 -13.46 -3.43
C VAL A 135 -4.43 -12.67 -4.33
N GLU A 136 -5.74 -12.73 -4.08
CA GLU A 136 -6.73 -11.97 -4.86
C GLU A 136 -6.60 -10.46 -4.66
N LYS A 137 -6.43 -10.02 -3.42
CA LYS A 137 -6.20 -8.59 -3.12
C LYS A 137 -4.92 -8.06 -3.74
N GLN A 138 -3.85 -8.85 -3.72
CA GLN A 138 -2.58 -8.48 -4.37
C GLN A 138 -2.74 -8.32 -5.90
N LYS A 139 -3.65 -9.08 -6.54
CA LYS A 139 -3.94 -8.92 -7.97
C LYS A 139 -4.60 -7.56 -8.27
N LEU A 140 -5.53 -7.11 -7.41
CA LEU A 140 -6.17 -5.80 -7.55
C LEU A 140 -5.17 -4.66 -7.35
N ASP A 141 -4.30 -4.77 -6.36
CA ASP A 141 -3.21 -3.81 -6.15
C ASP A 141 -2.29 -3.71 -7.38
N ASN A 142 -1.97 -4.85 -8.00
CA ASN A 142 -1.18 -4.88 -9.23
C ASN A 142 -1.91 -4.22 -10.41
N LYS A 143 -3.22 -4.44 -10.58
CA LYS A 143 -4.03 -3.77 -11.61
C LYS A 143 -4.11 -2.25 -11.39
N VAL A 144 -4.23 -1.81 -10.14
CA VAL A 144 -4.22 -0.38 -9.79
C VAL A 144 -2.88 0.26 -10.16
N LYS A 145 -1.78 -0.42 -9.84
CA LYS A 145 -0.45 0.03 -10.22
C LYS A 145 -0.28 0.09 -11.74
N GLU A 146 -0.74 -0.93 -12.45
CA GLU A 146 -0.71 -0.98 -13.92
C GLU A 146 -1.44 0.20 -14.55
N ILE A 147 -2.62 0.57 -14.04
CA ILE A 147 -3.35 1.74 -14.55
C ILE A 147 -2.54 3.02 -14.34
N LYS A 148 -1.99 3.24 -13.13
CA LYS A 148 -1.17 4.43 -12.83
C LYS A 148 0.03 4.54 -13.77
N ASP A 149 0.74 3.44 -13.99
CA ASP A 149 1.89 3.38 -14.89
C ASP A 149 1.48 3.68 -16.34
N ARG A 150 0.37 3.12 -16.81
CA ARG A 150 -0.18 3.39 -18.15
C ARG A 150 -0.59 4.84 -18.33
N VAL A 151 -1.18 5.47 -17.30
CA VAL A 151 -1.55 6.89 -17.36
C VAL A 151 -0.30 7.76 -17.48
N GLN A 152 0.74 7.48 -16.69
CA GLN A 152 2.02 8.21 -16.75
C GLN A 152 2.69 8.10 -18.12
N VAL A 153 2.66 6.90 -18.73
CA VAL A 153 3.17 6.69 -20.09
C VAL A 153 2.37 7.49 -21.12
N ALA A 154 1.04 7.49 -21.00
CA ALA A 154 0.18 8.29 -21.90
C ALA A 154 0.46 9.79 -21.76
N ASP A 155 0.63 10.29 -20.54
CA ASP A 155 1.01 11.67 -20.22
C ASP A 155 2.30 12.08 -20.96
N GLN A 156 3.33 11.24 -20.87
CA GLN A 156 4.61 11.50 -21.53
C GLN A 156 4.48 11.47 -23.05
N ASN A 157 3.74 10.50 -23.61
CA ASN A 157 3.54 10.39 -25.04
C ASN A 157 2.75 11.56 -25.62
N ILE A 158 1.79 12.12 -24.88
CA ILE A 158 1.04 13.31 -25.30
C ILE A 158 1.93 14.55 -25.31
N LYS A 159 2.81 14.73 -24.31
CA LYS A 159 3.80 15.82 -24.31
C LYS A 159 4.71 15.73 -25.53
N THR A 160 5.26 14.54 -25.79
CA THR A 160 6.14 14.34 -26.95
C THR A 160 5.38 14.47 -28.28
N LEU A 161 4.08 14.17 -28.32
CA LEU A 161 3.23 14.41 -29.48
C LEU A 161 3.05 15.92 -29.73
N GLU A 162 2.81 16.70 -28.67
CA GLU A 162 2.73 18.16 -28.74
C GLU A 162 4.04 18.77 -29.26
N ASP A 163 5.19 18.36 -28.71
CA ASP A 163 6.50 18.86 -29.14
C ASP A 163 6.77 18.60 -30.64
N VAL A 164 6.50 17.37 -31.10
CA VAL A 164 6.68 16.99 -32.52
C VAL A 164 5.73 17.78 -33.42
N GLN A 165 4.51 18.05 -32.95
CA GLN A 165 3.54 18.81 -33.70
C GLN A 165 3.94 20.28 -33.83
N ASP A 166 4.41 20.90 -32.75
CA ASP A 166 4.87 22.29 -32.77
C ASP A 166 6.15 22.44 -33.62
N GLU A 167 7.07 21.45 -33.58
CA GLU A 167 8.24 21.42 -34.48
C GLU A 167 7.81 21.27 -35.95
N TYR A 168 6.84 20.41 -36.23
CA TYR A 168 6.29 20.21 -37.57
C TYR A 168 5.66 21.51 -38.10
N ASP A 169 4.82 22.19 -37.31
CA ASP A 169 4.21 23.46 -37.69
C ASP A 169 5.27 24.53 -37.99
N PHE A 170 6.29 24.64 -37.12
CA PHE A 170 7.41 25.56 -37.33
C PHE A 170 8.14 25.28 -38.66
N LYS A 171 8.43 24.01 -38.97
CA LYS A 171 9.10 23.61 -40.21
C LYS A 171 8.26 23.88 -41.44
N VAL A 172 6.95 23.59 -41.40
CA VAL A 172 6.02 23.88 -42.51
C VAL A 172 5.94 25.38 -42.78
N ASN A 173 5.81 26.20 -41.73
CA ASN A 173 5.71 27.65 -41.87
C ASN A 173 7.03 28.25 -42.38
N THR A 174 8.17 27.74 -41.91
CA THR A 174 9.50 28.13 -42.43
C THR A 174 9.64 27.81 -43.92
N LEU A 175 9.21 26.62 -44.34
CA LEU A 175 9.28 26.20 -45.74
C LEU A 175 8.39 27.07 -46.64
N LYS A 176 7.15 27.35 -46.22
CA LYS A 176 6.22 28.24 -46.95
C LYS A 176 6.79 29.66 -47.11
N ASN A 177 7.39 30.20 -46.06
CA ASN A 177 7.99 31.55 -46.11
C ASN A 177 9.17 31.60 -47.08
N ARG A 178 10.03 30.58 -47.08
CA ARG A 178 11.19 30.48 -48.01
C ARG A 178 10.79 30.24 -49.46
N GLU A 179 9.69 29.52 -49.71
CA GLU A 179 9.15 29.35 -51.08
C GLU A 179 8.64 30.67 -51.68
N ASN A 180 8.20 31.61 -50.84
CA ASN A 180 7.73 32.93 -51.27
C ASN A 180 8.87 33.95 -51.50
N GLU A 181 10.11 33.63 -51.09
CA GLU A 181 11.28 34.50 -51.28
C GLU A 181 12.02 34.16 -52.59
N MET A 182 12.06 35.10 -53.54
CA MET A 182 12.52 34.91 -54.93
C MET A 182 14.02 34.55 -55.11
N ASN A 183 14.82 34.42 -54.04
CA ASN A 183 16.27 34.18 -54.11
C ASN A 183 16.85 33.27 -52.99
N SER A 184 16.03 32.46 -52.29
CA SER A 184 16.42 31.89 -50.99
C SER A 184 17.07 30.50 -51.03
N MET A 185 16.70 29.59 -51.95
CA MET A 185 17.11 28.17 -51.90
C MET A 185 17.35 27.53 -53.27
N THR A 186 18.29 26.59 -53.35
CA THR A 186 18.46 25.75 -54.56
C THR A 186 17.34 24.69 -54.66
N PRO A 187 16.98 24.23 -55.88
CA PRO A 187 15.94 23.21 -56.05
C PRO A 187 16.19 21.91 -55.26
N LYS A 188 17.46 21.51 -55.11
CA LYS A 188 17.87 20.32 -54.36
C LYS A 188 17.67 20.47 -52.85
N GLU A 189 17.90 21.67 -52.30
CA GLU A 189 17.69 21.92 -50.88
C GLU A 189 16.20 21.97 -50.55
N LEU A 190 15.39 22.56 -51.44
CA LEU A 190 13.94 22.59 -51.30
C LEU A 190 13.32 21.19 -51.31
N GLU A 191 13.79 20.32 -52.21
CA GLU A 191 13.35 18.92 -52.27
C GLU A 191 13.71 18.15 -50.99
N LYS A 192 14.92 18.36 -50.45
CA LYS A 192 15.36 17.75 -49.19
C LYS A 192 14.53 18.23 -47.99
N GLU A 193 14.19 19.51 -47.94
CA GLU A 193 13.37 20.08 -46.87
C GLU A 193 11.92 19.58 -46.95
N LYS A 194 11.33 19.50 -48.15
CA LYS A 194 10.02 18.86 -48.39
C LYS A 194 10.00 17.40 -47.94
N MET A 195 11.06 16.64 -48.25
CA MET A 195 11.17 15.24 -47.82
C MET A 195 11.24 15.12 -46.29
N THR A 196 11.94 16.04 -45.62
CA THR A 196 12.02 16.09 -44.16
C THR A 196 10.67 16.38 -43.53
N VAL A 197 9.94 17.38 -44.02
CA VAL A 197 8.57 17.70 -43.58
C VAL A 197 7.61 16.53 -43.83
N GLY A 198 7.74 15.85 -44.97
CA GLY A 198 6.97 14.63 -45.27
C GLY A 198 7.20 13.51 -44.25
N ARG A 199 8.46 13.28 -43.84
CA ARG A 199 8.80 12.31 -42.79
C ARG A 199 8.19 12.71 -41.44
N MET A 200 8.34 13.98 -41.04
CA MET A 200 7.75 14.48 -39.79
C MET A 200 6.23 14.34 -39.76
N CYS A 201 5.55 14.56 -40.89
CA CYS A 201 4.11 14.33 -41.00
C CYS A 201 3.76 12.85 -40.75
N PHE A 202 4.51 11.92 -41.32
CA PHE A 202 4.29 10.49 -41.10
C PHE A 202 4.51 10.10 -39.63
N GLU A 203 5.59 10.59 -39.00
CA GLU A 203 5.89 10.38 -37.58
C GLU A 203 4.78 10.95 -36.68
N LEU A 204 4.28 12.15 -36.98
CA LEU A 204 3.17 12.78 -36.25
C LEU A 204 1.89 11.93 -36.34
N LYS A 205 1.56 11.45 -37.55
CA LYS A 205 0.39 10.58 -37.78
C LYS A 205 0.49 9.27 -37.01
N ALA A 206 1.67 8.64 -37.00
CA ALA A 206 1.93 7.42 -36.24
C ALA A 206 1.76 7.67 -34.73
N LYS A 207 2.37 8.74 -34.19
CA LYS A 207 2.22 9.09 -32.77
C LYS A 207 0.78 9.36 -32.36
N ARG A 208 -0.02 10.04 -33.21
CA ARG A 208 -1.45 10.25 -32.94
C ARG A 208 -2.20 8.91 -32.82
N GLN A 209 -1.91 7.97 -33.71
CA GLN A 209 -2.50 6.64 -33.66
C GLN A 209 -2.10 5.87 -32.39
N ASP A 210 -0.81 5.93 -32.01
CA ASP A 210 -0.30 5.27 -30.81
C ASP A 210 -0.97 5.78 -29.55
N VAL A 211 -1.07 7.11 -29.39
CA VAL A 211 -1.71 7.73 -28.22
C VAL A 211 -3.19 7.34 -28.12
N VAL A 212 -3.94 7.40 -29.23
CA VAL A 212 -5.36 7.01 -29.25
C VAL A 212 -5.55 5.54 -28.88
N THR A 213 -4.65 4.67 -29.33
CA THR A 213 -4.68 3.23 -29.01
C THR A 213 -4.39 3.01 -27.53
N GLN A 214 -3.35 3.67 -26.99
CA GLN A 214 -3.00 3.60 -25.57
C GLN A 214 -4.13 4.09 -24.66
N LEU A 215 -4.79 5.20 -24.99
CA LEU A 215 -5.95 5.68 -24.23
C LEU A 215 -7.13 4.69 -24.28
N THR A 216 -7.33 4.02 -25.41
CA THR A 216 -8.36 2.97 -25.53
C THR A 216 -8.05 1.80 -24.60
N ASP A 217 -6.81 1.33 -24.60
CA ASP A 217 -6.36 0.22 -23.76
C ASP A 217 -6.41 0.56 -22.27
N LEU A 218 -6.04 1.79 -21.91
CA LEU A 218 -6.14 2.29 -20.54
C LEU A 218 -7.61 2.27 -20.07
N LEU A 219 -8.55 2.72 -20.90
CA LEU A 219 -9.98 2.64 -20.58
C LEU A 219 -10.48 1.19 -20.47
N ASN A 220 -9.91 0.24 -21.24
CA ASN A 220 -10.22 -1.19 -21.11
C ASN A 220 -9.79 -1.74 -19.74
N VAL A 221 -8.56 -1.44 -19.32
CA VAL A 221 -8.03 -1.89 -18.02
C VAL A 221 -8.79 -1.24 -16.87
N ALA A 222 -9.07 0.06 -16.97
CA ALA A 222 -9.86 0.78 -15.97
C ALA A 222 -11.28 0.21 -15.83
N GLN A 223 -11.92 -0.15 -16.94
CA GLN A 223 -13.24 -0.79 -16.92
C GLN A 223 -13.20 -2.17 -16.27
N ALA A 224 -12.19 -2.99 -16.57
CA ALA A 224 -12.05 -4.32 -15.98
C ALA A 224 -11.86 -4.22 -14.46
N LEU A 225 -10.95 -3.36 -14.00
CA LEU A 225 -10.75 -3.14 -12.56
C LEU A 225 -12.02 -2.59 -11.89
N LEU A 226 -12.69 -1.62 -12.52
CA LEU A 226 -13.93 -1.07 -11.98
C LEU A 226 -15.03 -2.14 -11.86
N SER A 227 -15.09 -3.09 -12.80
CA SER A 227 -16.01 -4.22 -12.72
C SER A 227 -15.74 -5.03 -11.45
N ASP A 228 -14.49 -5.49 -11.27
CA ASP A 228 -14.09 -6.30 -10.09
C ASP A 228 -14.41 -5.57 -8.77
N LEU A 229 -14.08 -4.28 -8.70
CA LEU A 229 -14.33 -3.45 -7.52
C LEU A 229 -15.83 -3.31 -7.19
N ILE A 230 -16.69 -3.16 -8.19
CA ILE A 230 -18.13 -2.97 -7.98
C ILE A 230 -18.87 -4.30 -7.78
N SER A 231 -18.47 -5.37 -8.48
CA SER A 231 -19.18 -6.65 -8.44
C SER A 231 -18.76 -7.58 -7.32
N GLU A 232 -17.53 -7.48 -6.83
CA GLU A 232 -16.97 -8.41 -5.85
C GLU A 232 -16.60 -7.68 -4.55
N GLU A 233 -15.61 -6.80 -4.60
CA GLU A 233 -15.02 -6.20 -3.38
C GLU A 233 -15.99 -5.32 -2.60
N LEU A 234 -16.78 -4.49 -3.30
CA LEU A 234 -17.73 -3.59 -2.65
C LEU A 234 -18.89 -4.38 -1.98
N PRO A 235 -19.55 -5.35 -2.64
CA PRO A 235 -20.52 -6.24 -1.98
C PRO A 235 -19.94 -7.01 -0.80
N GLU A 236 -18.74 -7.59 -0.93
CA GLU A 236 -18.10 -8.33 0.16
C GLU A 236 -17.80 -7.43 1.36
N TRP A 237 -17.31 -6.22 1.12
CA TRP A 237 -17.11 -5.25 2.19
C TRP A 237 -18.45 -4.83 2.83
N LYS A 238 -19.52 -4.62 2.05
CA LYS A 238 -20.86 -4.33 2.60
C LYS A 238 -21.36 -5.47 3.48
N GLN A 239 -21.13 -6.72 3.07
CA GLN A 239 -21.46 -7.89 3.89
C GLN A 239 -20.64 -7.95 5.18
N ARG A 240 -19.32 -7.71 5.11
CA ARG A 240 -18.45 -7.62 6.29
C ARG A 240 -18.89 -6.50 7.23
N GLN A 241 -19.30 -5.35 6.70
CA GLN A 241 -19.84 -4.24 7.48
C GLN A 241 -21.13 -4.64 8.20
N GLN A 242 -22.07 -5.31 7.53
CA GLN A 242 -23.30 -5.80 8.14
C GLN A 242 -23.01 -6.78 9.30
N ILE A 243 -22.07 -7.71 9.09
CA ILE A 243 -21.64 -8.68 10.10
C ILE A 243 -21.00 -7.96 11.30
N ALA A 244 -20.14 -6.98 11.06
CA ALA A 244 -19.53 -6.19 12.13
C ALA A 244 -20.59 -5.42 12.95
N CYS A 245 -21.62 -4.87 12.30
CA CYS A 245 -22.71 -4.16 12.98
C CYS A 245 -23.56 -5.05 13.91
N ILE A 246 -23.59 -6.37 13.69
CA ILE A 246 -24.29 -7.33 14.54
C ILE A 246 -23.36 -8.02 15.57
N GLY A 247 -22.17 -7.48 15.79
CA GLY A 247 -21.20 -7.99 16.77
C GLY A 247 -20.22 -9.03 16.22
N GLY A 248 -20.13 -9.17 14.90
CA GLY A 248 -19.07 -9.94 14.25
C GLY A 248 -17.69 -9.25 14.31
N PRO A 249 -16.64 -9.88 13.75
CA PRO A 249 -15.27 -9.39 13.86
C PRO A 249 -15.10 -7.98 13.27
N PRO A 250 -14.32 -7.09 13.92
CA PRO A 250 -14.15 -5.70 13.50
C PRO A 250 -13.17 -5.60 12.31
N ASN A 251 -13.58 -6.09 11.14
CA ASN A 251 -12.73 -6.08 9.93
C ASN A 251 -13.41 -5.33 8.76
N ALA A 252 -13.79 -4.08 9.04
CA ALA A 252 -14.57 -3.22 8.14
C ALA A 252 -13.85 -1.92 7.75
N CYS A 253 -12.52 -1.87 7.78
CA CYS A 253 -11.81 -0.69 7.29
C CYS A 253 -12.05 -0.50 5.78
N VAL A 254 -12.35 0.73 5.37
CA VAL A 254 -12.61 1.09 3.97
C VAL A 254 -11.33 1.52 3.24
N ASP A 255 -10.22 1.73 3.93
CA ASP A 255 -9.00 2.34 3.38
C ASP A 255 -8.52 1.66 2.08
N GLN A 256 -8.50 0.32 2.04
CA GLN A 256 -8.06 -0.41 0.86
C GLN A 256 -9.00 -0.18 -0.34
N LEU A 257 -10.32 -0.27 -0.12
CA LEU A 257 -11.32 0.06 -1.14
C LEU A 257 -11.21 1.52 -1.58
N GLN A 258 -11.12 2.44 -0.62
CA GLN A 258 -10.99 3.86 -0.88
C GLN A 258 -9.76 4.13 -1.76
N ASN A 259 -8.63 3.50 -1.47
CA ASN A 259 -7.41 3.64 -2.27
C ASN A 259 -7.62 3.15 -3.71
N TRP A 260 -8.26 2.00 -3.91
CA TRP A 260 -8.53 1.46 -5.25
C TRP A 260 -9.50 2.34 -6.05
N PHE A 261 -10.63 2.72 -5.44
CA PHE A 261 -11.61 3.60 -6.08
C PHE A 261 -11.02 4.98 -6.40
N THR A 262 -10.24 5.56 -5.48
CA THR A 262 -9.58 6.85 -5.69
C THR A 262 -8.59 6.77 -6.85
N ALA A 263 -7.76 5.72 -6.90
CA ALA A 263 -6.79 5.55 -7.98
C ALA A 263 -7.46 5.43 -9.37
N VAL A 264 -8.57 4.69 -9.48
CA VAL A 264 -9.33 4.61 -10.73
C VAL A 264 -9.96 5.96 -11.09
N ALA A 265 -10.54 6.67 -10.11
CA ALA A 265 -11.13 7.98 -10.32
C ALA A 265 -10.11 9.01 -10.83
N GLU A 266 -8.94 9.07 -10.20
CA GLU A 266 -7.82 9.94 -10.61
C GLU A 266 -7.36 9.60 -12.04
N SER A 267 -7.19 8.31 -12.34
CA SER A 267 -6.77 7.83 -13.66
C SER A 267 -7.78 8.20 -14.75
N LEU A 268 -9.08 8.01 -14.51
CA LEU A 268 -10.13 8.40 -15.44
C LEU A 268 -10.18 9.92 -15.64
N GLN A 269 -9.94 10.70 -14.57
CA GLN A 269 -9.89 12.15 -14.65
C GLN A 269 -8.68 12.63 -15.46
N GLN A 270 -7.51 11.98 -15.31
CA GLN A 270 -6.33 12.25 -16.14
C GLN A 270 -6.58 11.92 -17.61
N VAL A 271 -7.23 10.78 -17.92
CA VAL A 271 -7.65 10.47 -19.30
C VAL A 271 -8.55 11.55 -19.90
N ARG A 272 -9.47 12.13 -19.12
CA ARG A 272 -10.29 13.25 -19.59
C ARG A 272 -9.44 14.49 -19.92
N GLN A 273 -8.40 14.76 -19.13
CA GLN A 273 -7.46 15.85 -19.42
C GLN A 273 -6.64 15.56 -20.69
N HIS A 274 -6.18 14.32 -20.86
CA HIS A 274 -5.50 13.86 -22.08
C HIS A 274 -6.36 14.06 -23.33
N LEU A 275 -7.65 13.70 -23.26
CA LEU A 275 -8.59 13.88 -24.37
C LEU A 275 -8.80 15.34 -24.73
N LYS A 276 -8.91 16.24 -23.73
CA LYS A 276 -8.94 17.69 -23.97
C LYS A 276 -7.67 18.17 -24.66
N LYS A 277 -6.51 17.68 -24.23
CA LYS A 277 -5.24 18.04 -24.86
C LYS A 277 -5.15 17.59 -26.32
N LEU A 278 -5.64 16.39 -26.62
CA LEU A 278 -5.72 15.90 -28.00
C LEU A 278 -6.66 16.74 -28.86
N GLN A 279 -7.75 17.27 -28.30
CA GLN A 279 -8.63 18.21 -29.02
C GLN A 279 -7.92 19.53 -29.34
N GLU A 280 -7.12 20.07 -28.42
CA GLU A 280 -6.29 21.25 -28.71
C GLU A 280 -5.31 20.99 -29.86
N LEU A 281 -4.68 19.81 -29.88
CA LEU A 281 -3.76 19.41 -30.95
C LEU A 281 -4.49 19.18 -32.29
N GLU A 282 -5.70 18.63 -32.25
CA GLU A 282 -6.59 18.49 -33.42
C GLU A 282 -6.95 19.86 -34.02
N GLN A 283 -7.26 20.85 -33.18
CA GLN A 283 -7.57 22.21 -33.63
C GLN A 283 -6.41 22.89 -34.34
N LYS A 284 -5.17 22.67 -33.86
CA LYS A 284 -3.95 23.17 -34.50
C LYS A 284 -3.67 22.49 -35.85
N PHE A 285 -3.92 21.19 -35.95
CA PHE A 285 -3.62 20.40 -37.14
C PHE A 285 -4.53 19.17 -37.22
N THR A 286 -5.13 18.94 -38.39
CA THR A 286 -5.94 17.75 -38.69
C THR A 286 -5.82 17.37 -40.16
N TYR A 287 -6.30 16.18 -40.51
CA TYR A 287 -6.22 15.59 -41.85
C TYR A 287 -7.29 14.51 -42.05
N ASP A 288 -7.48 14.07 -43.30
CA ASP A 288 -8.41 12.99 -43.61
C ASP A 288 -8.03 11.70 -42.89
N ASN A 289 -8.99 11.12 -42.16
CA ASN A 289 -8.81 9.95 -41.30
C ASN A 289 -7.86 10.17 -40.11
N ASP A 290 -7.86 11.37 -39.52
CA ASP A 290 -7.22 11.62 -38.24
C ASP A 290 -7.84 10.75 -37.12
N PRO A 291 -7.05 9.89 -36.44
CA PRO A 291 -7.56 9.01 -35.40
C PRO A 291 -8.12 9.78 -34.20
N ILE A 292 -7.62 10.99 -33.92
CA ILE A 292 -8.17 11.83 -32.85
C ILE A 292 -9.61 12.21 -33.19
N THR A 293 -9.85 12.72 -34.40
CA THR A 293 -11.20 13.08 -34.86
C THR A 293 -12.15 11.90 -34.85
N GLN A 294 -11.70 10.73 -35.29
CA GLN A 294 -12.52 9.51 -35.36
C GLN A 294 -12.91 8.96 -33.99
N LYS A 295 -12.00 9.02 -33.01
CA LYS A 295 -12.17 8.35 -31.72
C LYS A 295 -12.55 9.27 -30.56
N LYS A 296 -12.38 10.60 -30.67
CA LYS A 296 -12.60 11.54 -29.56
C LYS A 296 -13.95 11.37 -28.85
N ALA A 297 -15.05 11.38 -29.60
CA ALA A 297 -16.39 11.34 -29.03
C ALA A 297 -16.65 10.01 -28.30
N TYR A 298 -16.15 8.91 -28.87
CA TYR A 298 -16.26 7.59 -28.26
C TYR A 298 -15.45 7.49 -26.97
N LEU A 299 -14.19 7.93 -26.97
CA LEU A 299 -13.32 7.88 -25.78
C LEU A 299 -13.83 8.79 -24.67
N GLU A 300 -14.31 9.99 -25.00
CA GLU A 300 -14.90 10.91 -24.02
C GLU A 300 -16.18 10.35 -23.39
N ALA A 301 -17.09 9.82 -24.21
CA ALA A 301 -18.32 9.21 -23.72
C ALA A 301 -18.01 8.03 -22.79
N ARG A 302 -17.05 7.17 -23.18
CA ARG A 302 -16.65 6.01 -22.39
C ARG A 302 -15.98 6.40 -21.08
N ALA A 303 -15.05 7.36 -21.08
CA ALA A 303 -14.41 7.84 -19.85
C ALA A 303 -15.44 8.48 -18.90
N LEU A 304 -16.42 9.21 -19.44
CA LEU A 304 -17.50 9.82 -18.67
C LEU A 304 -18.43 8.76 -18.05
N ASP A 305 -18.77 7.73 -18.80
CA ASP A 305 -19.64 6.64 -18.33
C ASP A 305 -18.97 5.84 -17.22
N LEU A 306 -17.69 5.49 -17.37
CA LEU A 306 -16.91 4.83 -16.31
C LEU A 306 -16.83 5.68 -15.04
N LEU A 307 -16.59 6.99 -15.18
CA LEU A 307 -16.52 7.89 -14.03
C LEU A 307 -17.88 8.02 -13.34
N LYS A 308 -18.99 8.10 -14.10
CA LYS A 308 -20.34 8.10 -13.54
C LYS A 308 -20.65 6.82 -12.80
N ASN A 309 -20.31 5.68 -13.39
CA ASN A 309 -20.53 4.38 -12.76
C ASN A 309 -19.77 4.29 -11.44
N LEU A 310 -18.49 4.68 -11.42
CA LEU A 310 -17.65 4.74 -10.23
C LEU A 310 -18.25 5.63 -9.13
N LEU A 311 -18.67 6.85 -9.46
CA LEU A 311 -19.18 7.82 -8.48
C LEU A 311 -20.61 7.51 -7.99
N SER A 312 -21.34 6.65 -8.68
CA SER A 312 -22.73 6.30 -8.34
C SER A 312 -22.87 5.16 -7.34
N LYS A 313 -21.76 4.51 -6.94
CA LYS A 313 -21.73 3.32 -6.10
C LYS A 313 -21.17 3.59 -4.71
#